data_AF-A0A2A2JRW0-F1
#
_entry.id   AF-A0A2A2JRW0-F1
#
_cell.length_a   1.000
_cell.length_b   1.000
_cell.length_c   1.000
_cell.angle_alpha   90.00
_cell.angle_beta   90.00
_cell.angle_gamma   90.00
#
_symmetry.space_group_name_H-M   'P 1'
#
loop_
_entity.id
_entity.type
_entity.pdbx_description
1 polymer ?
#
loop_
_entity_poly.entity_id
_entity_poly.type
_entity_poly.pdbx_seq_one_letter_code
_entity_poly.pdbx_strand_id
1 'polypeptide(L)'
;MNSFINIFILALSFVALSEALNCNVLNSLPGMFTQQCPGQVNQCMKFVCKTNGGQNIVKGCNDPGDLRTSCTALQQNCQSQGGQGQCYTCSYEYCNESPRTGIFILSIFALVTSYLLL
;
A
#
# COMPACT_ATOMS: atom_id res chain seq x y z
N MET A 1 37.21 18.34 21.44
CA MET A 1 36.12 17.34 21.51
C MET A 1 34.72 17.97 21.39
N ASN A 2 34.56 19.11 20.70
CA ASN A 2 33.29 19.88 20.64
C ASN A 2 32.72 20.05 19.22
N SER A 3 33.36 19.50 18.19
CA SER A 3 32.94 19.73 16.79
C SER A 3 32.06 18.62 16.20
N PHE A 4 32.04 17.43 16.80
CA PHE A 4 31.28 16.28 16.27
C PHE A 4 29.81 16.26 16.72
N ILE A 5 29.47 17.00 17.78
CA ILE A 5 28.11 17.00 18.35
C ILE A 5 27.13 17.80 17.48
N ASN A 6 27.60 18.86 16.79
CA ASN A 6 26.73 19.71 15.96
C ASN A 6 26.26 19.06 14.64
N ILE A 7 26.99 18.07 14.12
CA ILE A 7 26.62 17.40 12.86
C ILE A 7 25.50 16.38 13.11
N PHE A 8 25.47 15.76 14.28
CA PHE A 8 24.42 14.80 14.65
C PHE A 8 23.06 15.47 14.88
N ILE A 9 23.04 16.73 15.33
CA ILE A 9 21.77 17.43 15.63
C ILE A 9 21.09 17.93 14.35
N LEU A 10 21.85 18.29 13.29
CA LEU A 10 21.27 18.64 11.99
C LEU A 10 20.74 17.43 11.19
N ALA A 11 21.19 16.22 11.50
CA ALA A 11 20.69 15.00 10.86
C ALA A 11 19.32 14.56 11.40
N LEU A 12 18.93 15.04 12.60
CA LEU A 12 17.64 14.72 13.23
C LEU A 12 16.49 15.63 12.80
N SER A 13 16.72 16.70 12.03
CA SER A 13 15.62 17.57 11.53
C SER A 13 14.99 17.07 10.23
N PHE A 14 15.46 15.94 9.68
CA PHE A 14 14.80 15.25 8.57
C PHE A 14 13.89 14.12 9.06
N VAL A 15 13.23 14.29 10.21
CA VAL A 15 12.01 13.52 10.47
C VAL A 15 11.04 13.98 9.40
N ALA A 16 11.00 13.23 8.29
CA ALA A 16 9.99 13.34 7.27
C ALA A 16 8.66 13.36 8.00
N LEU A 17 8.02 14.53 8.06
CA LEU A 17 6.59 14.60 8.27
C LEU A 17 6.01 13.76 7.14
N SER A 18 5.73 12.48 7.41
CA SER A 18 4.85 11.71 6.55
C SER A 18 3.51 12.41 6.67
N GLU A 19 3.21 13.28 5.69
CA GLU A 19 1.88 13.86 5.57
C GLU A 19 0.87 12.74 5.66
N ALA A 20 -0.09 12.90 6.57
CA ALA A 20 -1.04 11.85 6.87
C ALA A 20 -1.87 11.57 5.60
N LEU A 21 -1.65 10.41 5.00
CA LEU A 21 -2.18 10.03 3.69
C LEU A 21 -3.71 9.88 3.77
N ASN A 22 -4.43 10.57 2.89
CA ASN A 22 -5.89 10.43 2.78
C ASN A 22 -6.26 9.44 1.67
N CYS A 23 -7.10 8.45 1.99
CA CYS A 23 -7.51 7.40 1.06
C CYS A 23 -9.04 7.33 0.95
N ASN A 24 -9.54 6.84 -0.18
CA ASN A 24 -10.96 6.53 -0.30
C ASN A 24 -11.26 5.23 0.43
N VAL A 25 -12.38 5.22 1.14
CA VAL A 25 -12.90 4.08 1.86
C VAL A 25 -14.22 3.69 1.23
N LEU A 26 -14.33 2.40 0.92
CA LEU A 26 -15.57 1.79 0.48
C LEU A 26 -16.00 0.84 1.59
N ASN A 27 -16.98 1.27 2.36
CA ASN A 27 -17.63 0.47 3.40
C ASN A 27 -19.01 0.03 2.89
N SER A 28 -19.72 -0.82 3.64
CA SER A 28 -21.05 -1.33 3.26
C SER A 28 -22.16 -0.26 3.15
N LEU A 29 -21.85 1.02 3.36
CA LEU A 29 -22.76 2.15 3.20
C LEU A 29 -22.68 2.71 1.78
N PRO A 30 -23.80 3.09 1.15
CA PRO A 30 -23.78 3.70 -0.17
C PRO A 30 -23.09 5.07 -0.10
N GLY A 31 -21.91 5.19 -0.71
CA GLY A 31 -21.13 6.42 -0.80
C GLY A 31 -19.62 6.16 -0.78
N MET A 32 -18.84 7.02 -1.45
CA MET A 32 -17.38 7.06 -1.22
C MET A 32 -17.08 8.03 -0.09
N PHE A 33 -16.42 7.52 0.94
CA PHE A 33 -15.94 8.31 2.06
C PHE A 33 -14.43 8.43 1.97
N THR A 34 -13.86 9.48 2.54
CA THR A 34 -12.42 9.64 2.67
C THR A 34 -12.01 9.41 4.13
N GLN A 35 -10.86 8.76 4.33
CA GLN A 35 -10.30 8.54 5.65
C GLN A 35 -8.81 8.87 5.64
N GLN A 36 -8.37 9.55 6.69
CA GLN A 36 -6.97 9.76 6.98
C GLN A 36 -6.35 8.48 7.54
N CYS A 37 -5.26 8.03 6.93
CA CYS A 37 -4.55 6.84 7.37
C CYS A 37 -3.78 7.08 8.68
N PRO A 38 -3.58 6.02 9.49
CA PRO A 38 -2.67 6.07 10.63
C PRO A 38 -1.27 6.52 10.20
N GLY A 39 -0.52 7.18 11.07
CA GLY A 39 0.78 7.77 10.71
C GLY A 39 1.81 6.78 10.15
N GLN A 40 1.71 5.49 10.49
CA GLN A 40 2.58 4.43 9.96
C GLN A 40 2.15 3.88 8.59
N VAL A 41 0.96 4.26 8.08
CA VAL A 41 0.39 3.73 6.84
C VAL A 41 0.51 4.75 5.72
N ASN A 42 1.39 4.46 4.77
CA ASN A 42 1.73 5.32 3.63
C ASN A 42 1.19 4.79 2.28
N GLN A 43 0.21 3.90 2.33
CA GLN A 43 -0.39 3.28 1.16
C GLN A 43 -1.91 3.22 1.28
N CYS A 44 -2.61 3.72 0.26
CA CYS A 44 -3.99 3.36 0.01
C CYS A 44 -4.04 2.02 -0.72
N MET A 45 -5.12 1.28 -0.53
CA MET A 45 -5.43 0.09 -1.31
C MET A 45 -6.83 0.12 -1.91
N LYS A 46 -6.96 -0.66 -2.98
CA LYS A 46 -8.21 -1.17 -3.53
C LYS A 46 -8.04 -2.67 -3.72
N PHE A 47 -8.81 -3.45 -2.98
CA PHE A 47 -8.87 -4.89 -3.12
C PHE A 47 -10.11 -5.31 -3.90
N VAL A 48 -9.94 -6.24 -4.83
CA VAL A 48 -11.01 -6.82 -5.63
C VAL A 48 -10.99 -8.33 -5.43
N CYS A 49 -12.07 -8.88 -4.87
CA CYS A 49 -12.29 -10.32 -4.78
C CYS A 49 -13.34 -10.74 -5.80
N LYS A 50 -12.96 -11.63 -6.73
CA LYS A 50 -13.90 -12.25 -7.66
C LYS A 50 -14.22 -13.66 -7.18
N THR A 51 -15.50 -13.95 -6.97
CA THR A 51 -16.03 -15.28 -6.63
C THR A 51 -17.13 -15.66 -7.63
N ASN A 52 -17.59 -16.92 -7.61
CA ASN A 52 -18.74 -17.35 -8.42
C ASN A 52 -20.03 -16.58 -8.09
N GLY A 53 -20.15 -16.03 -6.88
CA GLY A 53 -21.29 -15.23 -6.42
C GLY A 53 -21.20 -13.76 -6.79
N GLY A 54 -20.13 -13.32 -7.46
CA GLY A 54 -19.93 -11.94 -7.90
C GLY A 54 -18.61 -11.34 -7.46
N GLN A 55 -18.52 -10.01 -7.54
CA GLN A 55 -17.33 -9.24 -7.23
C GLN A 55 -17.55 -8.39 -5.98
N ASN A 56 -16.65 -8.54 -5.00
CA ASN A 56 -16.57 -7.67 -3.84
C ASN A 56 -15.38 -6.73 -3.98
N ILE A 57 -15.56 -5.46 -3.62
CA ILE A 57 -14.51 -4.43 -3.66
C ILE A 57 -14.36 -3.85 -2.26
N VAL A 58 -13.13 -3.79 -1.78
CA VAL A 58 -12.77 -3.12 -0.52
C VAL A 58 -11.79 -2.01 -0.86
N LYS A 59 -11.93 -0.84 -0.25
CA LYS A 59 -10.98 0.28 -0.37
C LYS A 59 -10.66 0.82 1.01
N GLY A 60 -9.43 1.27 1.21
CA GLY A 60 -9.04 1.96 2.43
C GLY A 60 -7.54 2.16 2.52
N CYS A 61 -7.04 2.34 3.74
CA CYS A 61 -5.62 2.37 4.06
C CYS A 61 -5.07 0.94 4.12
N ASN A 62 -3.98 0.65 3.40
CA ASN A 62 -3.31 -0.65 3.45
C ASN A 62 -2.55 -0.79 4.78
N ASP A 63 -3.25 -1.13 5.85
CA ASP A 63 -2.68 -1.33 7.16
C ASP A 63 -2.45 -2.83 7.40
N PRO A 64 -1.20 -3.31 7.52
CA PRO A 64 -0.92 -4.71 7.86
C PRO A 64 -1.51 -5.14 9.22
N GLY A 65 -1.73 -4.19 10.14
CA GLY A 65 -2.33 -4.42 11.45
C GLY A 65 -3.86 -4.51 11.44
N ASP A 66 -4.53 -4.03 10.40
CA ASP A 66 -5.99 -4.16 10.23
C ASP A 66 -6.33 -5.21 9.18
N LEU A 67 -6.85 -6.35 9.64
CA LEU A 67 -7.24 -7.46 8.76
C LEU A 67 -8.35 -7.09 7.75
N ARG A 68 -9.10 -6.01 8.00
CA ARG A 68 -10.18 -5.54 7.12
C ARG A 68 -9.65 -4.77 5.93
N THR A 69 -8.45 -4.20 6.03
CA THR A 69 -7.86 -3.37 4.99
C THR A 69 -6.45 -3.81 4.56
N SER A 70 -5.90 -4.84 5.20
CA SER A 70 -4.66 -5.51 4.77
C SER A 70 -4.88 -6.30 3.49
N CYS A 71 -4.12 -5.98 2.44
CA CYS A 71 -4.12 -6.75 1.19
C CYS A 71 -3.88 -8.25 1.43
N THR A 72 -2.95 -8.60 2.32
CA THR A 72 -2.59 -9.99 2.61
C THR A 72 -3.76 -10.75 3.25
N ALA A 73 -4.40 -10.15 4.26
CA ALA A 73 -5.53 -10.76 4.94
C ALA A 73 -6.74 -10.90 4.01
N LEU A 74 -7.02 -9.87 3.21
CA LEU A 74 -8.09 -9.88 2.22
C LEU A 74 -7.85 -10.92 1.11
N GLN A 75 -6.60 -11.08 0.66
CA GLN A 75 -6.22 -12.12 -0.30
C GLN A 75 -6.51 -13.52 0.24
N GLN A 76 -6.06 -13.80 1.48
CA GLN A 76 -6.28 -15.09 2.13
C GLN A 76 -7.78 -15.37 2.31
N ASN A 77 -8.55 -14.37 2.74
CA ASN A 77 -9.99 -14.48 2.89
C ASN A 77 -10.68 -14.76 1.54
N CYS A 78 -10.33 -14.03 0.49
CA CYS A 78 -10.88 -14.25 -0.85
C CYS A 78 -10.58 -15.66 -1.36
N GLN A 79 -9.35 -16.14 -1.19
CA GLN A 79 -8.94 -17.48 -1.58
C GLN A 79 -9.67 -18.57 -0.77
N SER A 80 -9.92 -18.35 0.53
CA SER A 80 -10.67 -19.29 1.37
C SER A 80 -12.12 -19.50 0.91
N GLN A 81 -12.68 -18.53 0.19
CA GLN A 81 -14.01 -18.61 -0.42
C GLN A 81 -13.97 -19.17 -1.86
N GLY A 82 -12.82 -19.67 -2.31
CA GLY A 82 -12.61 -20.12 -3.70
C GLY A 82 -12.52 -18.98 -4.72
N GLY A 83 -12.28 -17.74 -4.27
CA GLY A 83 -12.17 -16.57 -5.10
C GLY A 83 -10.75 -16.23 -5.57
N GLN A 84 -10.66 -15.35 -6.55
CA GLN A 84 -9.42 -14.74 -7.01
C GLN A 84 -9.34 -13.27 -6.56
N GLY A 85 -8.42 -13.00 -5.64
CA GLY A 85 -8.15 -11.67 -5.12
C GLY A 85 -7.09 -10.92 -5.94
N GLN A 86 -7.26 -9.60 -6.07
CA GLN A 86 -6.26 -8.67 -6.59
C GLN A 86 -6.22 -7.42 -5.70
N CYS A 87 -5.04 -7.06 -5.20
CA CYS A 87 -4.83 -5.83 -4.46
C CYS A 87 -4.05 -4.80 -5.28
N TYR A 88 -4.56 -3.58 -5.34
CA TYR A 88 -3.93 -2.44 -5.98
C TYR A 88 -3.55 -1.43 -4.91
N THR A 89 -2.27 -1.09 -4.81
CA THR A 89 -1.76 -0.15 -3.79
C THR A 89 -1.15 1.08 -4.44
N CYS A 90 -1.23 2.22 -3.75
CA CYS A 90 -0.69 3.50 -4.21
C CYS A 90 -0.42 4.44 -3.02
N SER A 91 0.51 5.38 -3.16
CA SER A 91 1.04 6.19 -2.05
C SER A 91 0.79 7.70 -2.20
N TYR A 92 -0.31 8.09 -2.83
CA TYR A 92 -0.72 9.48 -2.98
C TYR A 92 -2.21 9.65 -2.64
N GLU A 93 -2.63 10.87 -2.33
CA GLU A 93 -4.00 11.09 -1.83
C GLU A 93 -5.06 10.60 -2.82
N TYR A 94 -6.09 9.93 -2.29
CA TYR A 94 -7.27 9.46 -3.02
C TYR A 94 -6.96 8.55 -4.23
N CYS A 95 -5.76 7.98 -4.30
CA CYS A 95 -5.27 7.26 -5.47
C CYS A 95 -6.03 5.97 -5.80
N ASN A 96 -6.75 5.42 -4.83
CA ASN A 96 -7.48 4.15 -4.93
C ASN A 96 -8.91 4.30 -5.53
N GLU A 97 -9.17 5.41 -6.22
CA GLU A 97 -10.40 5.65 -7.00
C GLU A 97 -10.53 4.70 -8.21
N SER A 98 -9.46 4.53 -8.98
CA SER A 98 -9.50 3.87 -10.29
C SER A 98 -8.59 2.62 -10.35
N PRO A 99 -8.95 1.60 -11.15
CA PRO A 99 -8.07 0.47 -11.43
C PRO A 99 -6.97 0.93 -12.39
N ARG A 100 -6.02 1.74 -11.92
CA ARG A 100 -4.77 1.90 -12.63
C ARG A 100 -3.99 0.62 -12.36
N THR A 101 -3.96 -0.25 -13.37
CA THR A 101 -3.11 -1.42 -13.47
C THR A 101 -1.67 -0.96 -13.26
N GLY A 102 -1.23 -0.91 -12.00
CA GLY A 102 0.16 -0.69 -11.64
C GLY A 102 0.91 -1.95 -12.02
N ILE A 103 1.32 -2.06 -13.27
CA ILE A 103 2.24 -3.10 -13.72
C ILE A 103 3.56 -2.80 -13.02
N PHE A 104 3.75 -3.35 -11.81
CA PHE A 104 5.07 -3.48 -11.22
C PHE A 104 5.79 -4.58 -12.01
N ILE A 105 6.41 -4.21 -13.14
CA ILE A 105 7.45 -5.03 -13.74
C ILE A 105 8.64 -4.92 -12.78
N LEU A 106 8.75 -5.87 -11.86
CA LEU A 106 10.00 -6.13 -11.14
C LEU A 106 11.05 -6.50 -12.19
N SER A 107 11.90 -5.54 -12.54
CA SER A 107 13.05 -5.71 -13.42
C SER A 107 14.12 -6.55 -12.72
N ILE A 108 13.92 -7.87 -12.72
CA ILE A 108 14.95 -8.86 -12.39
C ILE A 108 15.91 -8.95 -13.60
N PHE A 109 16.74 -7.94 -13.83
CA PHE A 109 17.75 -7.96 -14.89
C PHE A 109 19.13 -7.39 -14.49
N ALA A 110 19.40 -7.18 -13.21
CA ALA A 110 20.69 -6.65 -12.77
C ALA A 110 21.64 -7.67 -12.12
N LEU A 111 21.33 -8.98 -12.12
CA LEU A 111 22.23 -10.02 -11.57
C LEU A 111 22.95 -10.86 -12.63
N VAL A 112 22.68 -10.65 -13.93
CA VAL A 112 23.31 -11.43 -15.00
C VAL A 112 24.61 -10.79 -15.51
N THR A 113 24.83 -9.49 -15.28
CA THR A 113 26.05 -8.80 -15.74
C THR A 113 27.28 -9.04 -14.87
N SER A 114 27.12 -9.50 -13.62
CA SER A 114 28.25 -9.79 -12.72
C SER A 114 28.99 -11.09 -13.04
N TYR A 115 28.40 -11.98 -13.84
CA TYR A 115 29.00 -13.27 -14.21
C TYR A 115 29.75 -13.24 -15.54
N LEU A 116 29.72 -12.12 -16.27
CA LEU A 116 30.33 -11.99 -17.61
C LEU A 116 31.60 -11.12 -17.62
N LEU A 117 32.11 -10.73 -16.46
CA LEU A 117 33.37 -9.99 -16.27
C LEU A 117 34.42 -10.81 -15.48
N LEU A 118 34.27 -12.13 -15.46
CA LEU A 118 35.33 -13.08 -15.10
C LEU A 118 36.15 -13.41 -16.35
#